data_AF-G3U287-F1
#
_entry.id   AF-G3U287-F1
#
_cell.length_a   1.000
_cell.length_b   1.000
_cell.length_c   1.000
_cell.angle_alpha   90.00
_cell.angle_beta   90.00
_cell.angle_gamma   90.00
#
_symmetry.space_group_name_H-M   'P 1'
#
loop_
_entity.id
_entity.type
_entity.pdbx_description
1 polymer ?
#
loop_
_entity_poly.entity_id
_entity_poly.type
_entity_poly.pdbx_seq_one_letter_code
_entity_poly.pdbx_strand_id
1 'polypeptide(L)'
;MDWKEVLCRRLATPNTRPHKKTEQELKDEEMDLFTKYYSEWKGGRKNTNEFYKTIPRFYYRLPAEDEVLLQKLRESRAVFLQRKSRELLDNEELQNLWFLLDKHQTPPMIGEEAMINYENFLKVGEKAGPKCKQFFTAKVFAKLLHTDSYGRISIMQFFNYVIRKVRKFFFFLDPLRTGKIKIQDILA
;
A
#
# COMPACT_ATOMS: atom_id res chain seq x y z
N MET A 1 7.16 -80.50 -2.14
CA MET A 1 6.68 -79.52 -3.14
C MET A 1 6.41 -80.28 -4.41
N ASP A 2 5.15 -80.65 -4.65
CA ASP A 2 4.76 -81.43 -5.82
C ASP A 2 4.62 -80.50 -7.04
N TRP A 3 5.63 -80.52 -7.90
CA TRP A 3 5.76 -79.64 -9.05
C TRP A 3 4.62 -79.84 -10.06
N LYS A 4 3.96 -81.01 -10.05
CA LYS A 4 2.80 -81.28 -10.90
C LYS A 4 1.60 -80.41 -10.51
N GLU A 5 1.35 -80.23 -9.22
CA GLU A 5 0.24 -79.38 -8.76
C GLU A 5 0.45 -77.90 -9.13
N VAL A 6 1.69 -77.41 -9.03
CA VAL A 6 2.04 -76.03 -9.38
C VAL A 6 1.86 -75.77 -10.88
N LEU A 7 2.20 -76.76 -11.71
CA LEU A 7 2.09 -76.65 -13.17
C LEU A 7 0.63 -76.68 -13.62
N CYS A 8 -0.18 -77.59 -13.07
CA CYS A 8 -1.62 -77.63 -13.33
C CYS A 8 -2.31 -76.34 -12.91
N ARG A 9 -1.92 -75.74 -11.78
CA ARG A 9 -2.48 -74.46 -11.30
C ARG A 9 -2.18 -73.28 -12.25
N ARG A 10 -0.99 -73.24 -12.85
CA ARG A 10 -0.61 -72.20 -13.84
C ARG A 10 -1.24 -72.41 -15.21
N LEU A 11 -1.51 -73.65 -15.61
CA LEU A 11 -2.19 -73.96 -16.86
C LEU A 11 -3.71 -73.77 -16.77
N ALA A 12 -4.29 -73.92 -15.57
CA ALA A 12 -5.72 -73.72 -15.32
C ALA A 12 -6.14 -72.23 -15.26
N THR A 13 -5.21 -71.32 -14.97
CA THR A 13 -5.48 -69.88 -15.12
C THR A 13 -5.45 -69.53 -16.60
N PRO A 14 -6.56 -69.01 -17.18
CA PRO A 14 -6.53 -68.55 -18.56
C PRO A 14 -5.42 -67.50 -18.68
N ASN A 15 -4.66 -67.57 -19.77
CA ASN A 15 -3.52 -66.72 -20.05
C ASN A 15 -4.00 -65.29 -20.32
N THR A 16 -4.49 -64.58 -19.29
CA THR A 16 -4.70 -63.13 -19.32
C THR A 16 -3.31 -62.51 -19.40
N ARG A 17 -2.85 -62.32 -20.64
CA ARG A 17 -1.84 -61.29 -20.91
C ARG A 17 -2.33 -60.05 -20.17
N PRO A 18 -1.53 -59.42 -19.29
CA PRO A 18 -1.95 -58.16 -18.69
C PRO A 18 -2.34 -57.25 -19.85
N HIS A 19 -3.59 -56.77 -19.86
CA HIS A 19 -4.03 -55.81 -20.86
C HIS A 19 -3.00 -54.69 -20.83
N LYS A 20 -2.18 -54.56 -21.87
CA LYS A 20 -1.26 -53.44 -21.97
C LYS A 20 -2.17 -52.23 -22.05
N LYS A 21 -2.19 -51.43 -20.98
CA LYS A 21 -2.96 -50.18 -20.94
C LYS A 21 -2.63 -49.41 -22.20
N THR A 22 -3.66 -48.96 -22.90
CA THR A 22 -3.47 -48.20 -24.13
C THR A 22 -2.68 -46.95 -23.79
N GLU A 23 -1.88 -46.43 -24.72
CA GLU A 23 -1.06 -45.23 -24.48
C GLU A 23 -1.90 -44.04 -23.99
N GLN A 24 -3.17 -44.00 -24.39
CA GLN A 24 -4.18 -43.06 -23.92
C GLN A 24 -4.48 -43.20 -22.42
N GLU A 25 -4.71 -44.44 -21.94
CA GLU A 25 -5.04 -44.73 -20.54
C GLU A 25 -3.86 -44.42 -19.61
N LEU A 26 -2.63 -44.63 -20.09
CA LEU A 26 -1.42 -44.25 -19.36
C LEU A 26 -1.30 -42.73 -19.23
N LYS A 27 -1.62 -41.99 -20.30
CA LYS A 27 -1.63 -40.52 -20.29
C LYS A 27 -2.72 -39.96 -19.37
N ASP A 28 -3.89 -40.59 -19.34
CA ASP A 28 -4.98 -40.21 -18.46
C ASP A 28 -4.61 -40.48 -16.99
N GLU A 29 -3.98 -41.62 -16.70
CA GLU A 29 -3.45 -41.92 -15.36
C GLU A 29 -2.34 -40.98 -14.93
N GLU A 30 -1.42 -40.62 -15.84
CA GLU A 30 -0.39 -39.62 -15.58
C GLU A 30 -0.99 -38.23 -15.33
N MET A 31 -2.04 -37.85 -16.07
CA MET A 31 -2.76 -36.60 -15.88
C MET A 31 -3.48 -36.55 -14.53
N ASP A 32 -4.08 -37.67 -14.12
CA ASP A 32 -4.75 -37.81 -12.81
C ASP A 32 -3.73 -37.77 -11.67
N LEU A 33 -2.62 -38.49 -11.79
CA LEU A 33 -1.51 -38.41 -10.83
C LEU A 33 -0.97 -36.99 -10.75
N PHE A 34 -0.72 -36.35 -11.88
CA PHE A 34 -0.23 -34.99 -11.95
C PHE A 34 -1.20 -34.02 -11.27
N THR A 35 -2.50 -34.12 -11.58
CA THR A 35 -3.54 -33.26 -11.00
C THR A 35 -3.62 -33.43 -9.48
N LYS A 36 -3.52 -34.67 -8.99
CA LYS A 36 -3.50 -34.98 -7.56
C LYS A 36 -2.30 -34.35 -6.86
N TYR A 37 -1.08 -34.63 -7.31
CA TYR A 37 0.13 -34.12 -6.68
C TYR A 37 0.27 -32.60 -6.82
N TYR A 38 -0.09 -32.05 -7.97
CA TYR A 38 -0.14 -30.60 -8.17
C TYR A 38 -1.14 -29.95 -7.22
N SER A 39 -2.35 -30.48 -7.06
CA SER A 39 -3.34 -29.95 -6.11
C SER A 39 -2.87 -30.04 -4.65
N GLU A 40 -2.17 -31.11 -4.31
CA GLU A 40 -1.60 -31.31 -2.97
C GLU A 40 -0.45 -30.35 -2.68
N TRP A 41 0.39 -30.05 -3.68
CA TRP A 41 1.65 -29.30 -3.52
C TRP A 41 1.62 -27.85 -4.03
N LYS A 42 0.58 -27.41 -4.75
CA LYS A 42 0.41 -26.03 -5.29
C LYS A 42 0.39 -24.94 -4.20
N GLY A 43 0.52 -25.28 -2.92
CA GLY A 43 0.71 -24.30 -1.86
C GLY A 43 -0.52 -23.42 -1.65
N GLY A 44 -1.71 -23.99 -1.84
CA GLY A 44 -3.00 -23.33 -1.64
C GLY A 44 -3.64 -23.59 -0.28
N ARG A 45 -2.98 -24.31 0.63
CA ARG A 45 -3.47 -24.37 2.02
C ARG A 45 -3.23 -23.01 2.64
N LYS A 46 -4.29 -22.39 3.19
CA LYS A 46 -4.15 -21.35 4.22
C LYS A 46 -3.12 -21.89 5.23
N ASN A 47 -1.90 -21.36 5.20
CA ASN A 47 -0.81 -21.86 6.04
C ASN A 47 -1.27 -21.77 7.51
N THR A 48 -1.63 -22.91 8.08
CA THR A 48 -2.14 -23.08 9.45
C THR A 48 -1.02 -23.00 10.49
N ASN A 49 0.18 -22.56 10.11
CA ASN A 49 1.28 -22.37 11.06
C ASN A 49 1.07 -21.02 11.76
N GLU A 50 0.73 -21.06 13.05
CA GLU A 50 0.57 -19.90 13.95
C GLU A 50 1.71 -18.88 13.78
N PHE A 51 2.94 -19.36 13.56
CA PHE A 51 4.13 -18.53 13.35
C PHE A 51 4.06 -17.58 12.15
N TYR A 52 3.32 -17.93 11.09
CA TYR A 52 3.15 -17.04 9.93
C TYR A 52 2.11 -15.94 10.18
N LYS A 53 1.32 -16.02 11.27
CA LYS A 53 0.37 -14.95 11.64
C LYS A 53 1.06 -13.76 12.31
N THR A 54 2.20 -13.97 12.96
CA THR A 54 2.98 -12.91 13.62
C THR A 54 3.90 -12.15 12.66
N ILE A 55 4.18 -12.70 11.48
CA ILE A 55 5.01 -12.04 10.46
C ILE A 55 4.14 -11.05 9.67
N PRO A 56 4.49 -9.75 9.63
CA PRO A 56 3.77 -8.76 8.83
C PRO A 56 3.72 -9.14 7.35
N ARG A 57 2.56 -8.92 6.72
CA ARG A 57 2.36 -9.26 5.31
C ARG A 57 2.95 -8.16 4.42
N PHE A 58 4.09 -8.45 3.78
CA PHE A 58 4.79 -7.49 2.91
C PHE A 58 4.32 -7.51 1.45
N TYR A 59 3.62 -8.58 1.03
CA TYR A 59 3.14 -8.75 -0.33
C TYR A 59 1.65 -9.09 -0.35
N TYR A 60 0.93 -8.37 -1.20
CA TYR A 60 -0.46 -8.65 -1.53
C TYR A 60 -0.52 -9.03 -3.00
N ARG A 61 -1.02 -10.23 -3.28
CA ARG A 61 -1.20 -10.69 -4.66
C ARG A 61 -2.18 -9.77 -5.36
N LEU A 62 -1.86 -9.42 -6.60
CA LEU A 62 -2.82 -8.77 -7.50
C LEU A 62 -4.02 -9.70 -7.70
N PRO A 63 -5.25 -9.19 -7.61
CA PRO A 63 -6.43 -9.96 -8.00
C PRO A 63 -6.28 -10.48 -9.42
N ALA A 64 -6.68 -11.72 -9.66
CA ALA A 64 -6.72 -12.28 -11.00
C ALA A 64 -7.97 -11.74 -11.75
N GLU A 65 -7.99 -11.81 -13.08
CA GLU A 65 -9.04 -11.20 -13.91
C GLU A 65 -10.44 -11.80 -13.64
N ASP A 66 -10.49 -13.03 -13.15
CA ASP A 66 -11.70 -13.73 -12.70
C ASP A 66 -12.24 -13.21 -11.34
N GLU A 67 -11.40 -12.55 -10.54
CA GLU A 67 -11.76 -11.97 -9.23
C GLU A 67 -12.32 -10.55 -9.35
N VAL A 68 -13.39 -10.39 -10.15
CA VAL A 68 -14.00 -9.09 -10.52
C VAL A 68 -14.28 -8.17 -9.32
N LEU A 69 -14.73 -8.71 -8.18
CA LEU A 69 -15.01 -7.93 -6.97
C LEU A 69 -13.75 -7.35 -6.34
N LEU A 70 -12.68 -8.13 -6.25
CA LEU A 70 -11.40 -7.68 -5.69
C LEU A 70 -10.74 -6.63 -6.57
N GLN A 71 -10.87 -6.79 -7.89
CA GLN A 71 -10.41 -5.80 -8.86
C GLN A 71 -11.16 -4.47 -8.72
N LYS A 72 -12.50 -4.51 -8.66
CA LYS A 72 -13.32 -3.31 -8.41
C LYS A 72 -13.00 -2.65 -7.07
N LEU A 73 -12.76 -3.43 -6.00
CA LEU A 73 -12.34 -2.88 -4.71
C LEU A 73 -10.99 -2.16 -4.81
N ARG A 74 -10.02 -2.73 -5.53
CA ARG A 74 -8.72 -2.09 -5.76
C ARG A 74 -8.84 -0.80 -6.57
N GLU A 75 -9.61 -0.82 -7.65
CA GLU A 75 -9.86 0.36 -8.48
C GLU A 75 -10.58 1.46 -7.68
N SER A 76 -11.63 1.10 -6.93
CA SER A 76 -12.34 2.04 -6.07
C SER A 76 -11.42 2.66 -5.01
N ARG A 77 -10.52 1.87 -4.40
CA ARG A 77 -9.49 2.36 -3.48
C ARG A 77 -8.52 3.30 -4.17
N ALA A 78 -8.02 2.95 -5.36
CA ALA A 78 -7.10 3.80 -6.11
C ALA A 78 -7.74 5.16 -6.47
N VAL A 79 -8.99 5.15 -6.94
CA VAL A 79 -9.75 6.38 -7.24
C VAL A 79 -10.00 7.20 -5.97
N PHE A 80 -10.34 6.56 -4.85
CA PHE A 80 -10.51 7.24 -3.58
C PHE A 80 -9.21 7.92 -3.12
N LEU A 81 -8.08 7.21 -3.21
CA LEU A 81 -6.77 7.75 -2.87
C LEU A 81 -6.39 8.91 -3.78
N GLN A 82 -6.68 8.82 -5.08
CA GLN A 82 -6.44 9.91 -6.03
C GLN A 82 -7.31 11.14 -5.75
N ARG A 83 -8.59 10.94 -5.40
CA ARG A 83 -9.46 12.05 -4.97
C ARG A 83 -8.91 12.72 -3.72
N LYS A 84 -8.48 11.92 -2.74
CA LYS A 84 -7.89 12.42 -1.49
C LYS A 84 -6.52 13.08 -1.69
N SER A 85 -5.70 12.61 -2.62
CA SER A 85 -4.41 13.24 -2.90
C SER A 85 -4.57 14.63 -3.53
N ARG A 86 -5.60 14.83 -4.37
CA ARG A 86 -5.92 16.16 -4.95
C ARG A 86 -6.37 17.19 -3.91
N GLU A 87 -6.88 16.74 -2.76
CA GLU A 87 -7.21 17.63 -1.63
C GLU A 87 -5.96 18.12 -0.89
N LEU A 88 -4.80 17.46 -1.08
CA LEU A 88 -3.55 17.83 -0.43
C LEU A 88 -2.84 18.97 -1.18
N LEU A 89 -1.92 19.61 -0.45
CA LEU A 89 -1.08 20.66 -1.01
C LEU A 89 -0.03 20.05 -1.93
N ASP A 90 0.04 20.57 -3.15
CA ASP A 90 1.04 20.21 -4.15
C ASP A 90 2.36 20.95 -3.91
N ASN A 91 3.43 20.55 -4.59
CA ASN A 91 4.77 21.15 -4.39
C ASN A 91 4.79 22.65 -4.71
N GLU A 92 4.12 23.06 -5.79
CA GLU A 92 4.00 24.48 -6.16
C GLU A 92 3.22 25.27 -5.10
N GLU A 93 2.15 24.71 -4.54
CA GLU A 93 1.36 25.35 -3.49
C GLU A 93 2.16 25.49 -2.19
N LEU A 94 3.00 24.51 -1.85
CA LEU A 94 3.93 24.57 -0.71
C LEU A 94 5.01 25.65 -0.92
N GLN A 95 5.58 25.76 -2.12
CA GLN A 95 6.53 26.82 -2.45
C GLN A 95 5.86 28.19 -2.35
N ASN A 96 4.68 28.36 -2.95
CA ASN A 96 3.91 29.60 -2.87
C ASN A 96 3.59 29.99 -1.42
N LEU A 97 3.23 29.02 -0.57
CA LEU A 97 3.02 29.24 0.85
C LEU A 97 4.29 29.75 1.55
N TRP A 98 5.45 29.14 1.27
CA TRP A 98 6.73 29.59 1.81
C TRP A 98 7.03 31.05 1.44
N PHE A 99 6.90 31.40 0.15
CA PHE A 99 7.14 32.77 -0.32
C PHE A 99 6.17 33.78 0.29
N LEU A 100 4.90 33.42 0.46
CA LEU A 100 3.91 34.30 1.09
C LEU A 100 4.22 34.53 2.57
N LEU A 101 4.66 33.51 3.30
CA LEU A 101 5.05 33.63 4.70
C LEU A 101 6.28 34.53 4.84
N ASP A 102 7.31 34.32 4.01
CA ASP A 102 8.55 35.10 4.02
C ASP A 102 8.29 36.60 3.74
N LYS A 103 7.42 36.91 2.78
CA LYS A 103 7.00 38.28 2.47
C LYS A 103 6.26 38.98 3.62
N HIS A 104 5.60 38.22 4.48
CA HIS A 104 4.73 38.73 5.56
C HIS A 104 5.36 38.58 6.95
N GLN A 105 6.67 38.40 7.02
CA GLN A 105 7.43 38.34 8.27
C GLN A 105 7.35 39.65 9.07
N THR A 106 7.45 39.54 10.40
CA THR A 106 7.38 40.65 11.35
C THR A 106 8.72 40.83 12.07
N PRO A 107 9.40 41.97 11.89
CA PRO A 107 10.58 42.33 12.67
C PRO A 107 10.26 42.45 14.18
N PRO A 108 11.25 42.39 15.09
CA PRO A 108 12.67 42.03 14.86
C PRO A 108 12.85 40.52 14.68
N MET A 109 13.82 40.16 13.83
CA MET A 109 14.30 38.78 13.73
C MET A 109 15.01 38.41 15.02
N ILE A 110 14.56 37.34 15.69
CA ILE A 110 15.27 36.79 16.83
C ILE A 110 16.30 35.81 16.26
N GLY A 111 17.51 36.29 16.03
CA GLY A 111 18.56 35.51 15.35
C GLY A 111 18.24 35.27 13.88
N GLU A 112 18.30 34.01 13.43
CA GLU A 112 17.99 33.57 12.06
C GLU A 112 16.52 33.14 11.86
N GLU A 113 15.69 33.20 12.92
CA GLU A 113 14.30 32.76 12.82
C GLU A 113 13.37 33.88 12.33
N ALA A 114 12.77 33.65 11.17
CA ALA A 114 11.71 34.49 10.65
C ALA A 114 10.41 34.30 11.46
N MET A 115 9.90 35.40 12.03
CA MET A 115 8.73 35.40 12.91
C MET A 115 7.53 36.02 12.21
N ILE A 116 6.31 35.59 12.55
CA ILE A 116 5.05 36.16 12.04
C ILE A 116 4.05 36.39 13.17
N ASN A 117 3.41 37.57 13.17
CA ASN A 117 2.31 37.89 14.09
C ASN A 117 0.97 37.30 13.62
N TYR A 118 -0.05 37.35 14.48
CA TYR A 118 -1.35 36.76 14.16
C TYR A 118 -2.07 37.48 13.00
N GLU A 119 -1.94 38.81 12.89
CA GLU A 119 -2.57 39.57 11.81
C GLU A 119 -2.02 39.18 10.43
N ASN A 120 -0.70 39.10 10.31
CA ASN A 120 -0.06 38.69 9.06
C ASN A 120 -0.31 37.21 8.77
N PHE A 121 -0.38 36.38 9.81
CA PHE A 121 -0.80 34.98 9.67
C PHE A 121 -2.18 34.86 9.01
N LEU A 122 -3.17 35.65 9.44
CA LEU A 122 -4.49 35.68 8.81
C LEU A 122 -4.45 36.23 7.37
N LYS A 123 -3.67 37.30 7.12
CA LYS A 123 -3.49 37.85 5.76
C LYS A 123 -2.88 36.82 4.80
N VAL A 124 -1.89 36.06 5.25
CA VAL A 124 -1.31 34.97 4.47
C VAL A 124 -2.36 33.88 4.24
N GLY A 125 -3.16 33.53 5.25
CA GLY A 125 -4.21 32.52 5.12
C GLY A 125 -5.31 32.86 4.10
N GLU A 126 -5.63 34.14 3.90
CA GLU A 126 -6.56 34.58 2.86
C GLU A 126 -5.95 34.55 1.46
N LYS A 127 -4.65 34.86 1.34
CA LYS A 127 -3.92 34.83 0.07
C LYS A 127 -3.51 33.41 -0.33
N ALA A 128 -3.25 32.56 0.66
CA ALA A 128 -2.95 31.16 0.47
C ALA A 128 -4.25 30.47 0.03
N GLY A 129 -4.18 29.72 -1.07
CA GLY A 129 -5.36 29.13 -1.72
C GLY A 129 -6.28 28.31 -0.80
N PRO A 130 -7.45 27.85 -1.29
CA PRO A 130 -8.48 27.23 -0.47
C PRO A 130 -7.99 26.01 0.33
N LYS A 131 -7.05 25.23 -0.21
CA LYS A 131 -6.44 24.07 0.48
C LYS A 131 -5.62 24.45 1.71
N CYS A 132 -5.05 25.66 1.73
CA CYS A 132 -4.23 26.16 2.84
C CYS A 132 -5.07 26.59 4.04
N LYS A 133 -6.33 27.02 3.83
CA LYS A 133 -7.19 27.62 4.87
C LYS A 133 -7.34 26.72 6.11
N GLN A 134 -7.35 25.39 5.94
CA GLN A 134 -7.43 24.43 7.05
C GLN A 134 -6.23 24.48 8.02
N PHE A 135 -5.08 25.02 7.60
CA PHE A 135 -3.89 25.17 8.45
C PHE A 135 -3.89 26.51 9.20
N PHE A 136 -4.59 27.53 8.69
CA PHE A 136 -4.65 28.88 9.26
C PHE A 136 -5.75 29.02 10.32
N THR A 137 -5.74 28.14 11.33
CA THR A 137 -6.70 28.20 12.44
C THR A 137 -6.05 28.83 13.67
N ALA A 138 -6.83 29.57 14.47
CA ALA A 138 -6.39 30.09 15.78
C ALA A 138 -5.79 28.98 16.69
N LYS A 139 -6.35 27.77 16.64
CA LYS A 139 -5.82 26.59 17.36
C LYS A 139 -4.41 26.19 16.91
N VAL A 140 -4.08 26.32 15.63
CA VAL A 140 -2.73 26.01 15.12
C VAL A 140 -1.76 27.09 15.57
N PHE A 141 -2.16 28.36 15.46
CA PHE A 141 -1.37 29.50 15.93
C PHE A 141 -1.05 29.36 17.43
N ALA A 142 -2.06 29.14 18.26
CA ALA A 142 -1.89 28.98 19.70
C ALA A 142 -1.03 27.78 20.10
N LYS A 143 -1.01 26.71 19.30
CA LYS A 143 -0.13 25.54 19.52
C LYS A 143 1.33 25.82 19.23
N LEU A 144 1.59 26.72 18.29
CA LEU A 144 2.95 27.12 17.87
C LEU A 144 3.42 28.37 18.60
N LEU A 145 2.54 29.00 19.37
CA LEU A 145 2.86 30.10 20.24
C LEU A 145 3.69 29.58 21.41
N HIS A 146 5.01 29.73 21.29
CA HIS A 146 5.93 29.51 22.39
C HIS A 146 6.10 30.82 23.18
N THR A 147 6.94 30.81 24.22
CA THR A 147 7.21 31.93 25.15
C THR A 147 7.88 33.15 24.47
N ASP A 148 7.25 33.69 23.43
CA ASP A 148 7.62 34.96 22.80
C ASP A 148 6.85 36.10 23.47
N SER A 149 7.56 37.11 23.94
CA SER A 149 6.99 38.29 24.59
C SER A 149 6.13 39.12 23.65
N TYR A 150 6.31 38.96 22.34
CA TYR A 150 5.58 39.67 21.29
C TYR A 150 4.40 38.87 20.71
N GLY A 151 4.17 37.65 21.17
CA GLY A 151 3.06 36.82 20.70
C GLY A 151 3.18 36.38 19.23
N ARG A 152 4.40 36.19 18.71
CA ARG A 152 4.65 35.75 17.34
C ARG A 152 5.00 34.26 17.31
N ILE A 153 4.87 33.66 16.13
CA ILE A 153 5.26 32.26 15.88
C ILE A 153 6.39 32.20 14.87
N SER A 154 7.24 31.18 14.99
CA SER A 154 8.30 30.89 14.03
C SER A 154 7.70 30.37 12.71
N ILE A 155 7.99 31.05 11.61
CA ILE A 155 7.53 30.70 10.25
C ILE A 155 7.99 29.29 9.90
N MET A 156 9.24 28.95 10.24
CA MET A 156 9.82 27.64 9.99
C MET A 156 9.04 26.54 10.74
N GLN A 157 8.65 26.77 11.99
CA GLN A 157 7.88 25.80 12.77
C GLN A 157 6.48 25.59 12.17
N PHE A 158 5.82 26.67 11.75
CA PHE A 158 4.52 26.59 11.07
C PHE A 158 4.62 25.84 9.74
N PHE A 159 5.59 26.17 8.90
CA PHE A 159 5.79 25.50 7.62
C PHE A 159 6.05 24.00 7.80
N ASN A 160 6.91 23.64 8.76
CA ASN A 160 7.14 22.24 9.10
C ASN A 160 5.90 21.53 9.66
N TYR A 161 5.01 22.23 10.38
CA TYR A 161 3.73 21.69 10.81
C TYR A 161 2.84 21.33 9.60
N VAL A 162 2.76 22.21 8.60
CA VAL A 162 2.00 21.96 7.36
C VAL A 162 2.56 20.76 6.62
N ILE A 163 3.88 20.70 6.41
CA ILE A 163 4.55 19.56 5.76
C ILE A 163 4.26 18.26 6.51
N ARG A 164 4.40 18.24 7.85
CA ARG A 164 4.14 17.04 8.65
C ARG A 164 2.68 16.59 8.54
N LYS A 165 1.73 17.53 8.48
CA LYS A 165 0.31 17.22 8.29
C LYS A 165 0.05 16.61 6.91
N VAL A 166 0.59 17.20 5.85
CA VAL A 166 0.46 16.68 4.47
C VAL A 166 1.11 15.29 4.36
N ARG A 167 2.35 15.12 4.85
CA ARG A 167 3.06 13.84 4.84
C ARG A 167 2.36 12.75 5.65
N LYS A 168 1.84 13.09 6.83
CA LYS A 168 1.08 12.13 7.66
C LYS A 168 -0.18 11.66 6.95
N PHE A 169 -0.82 12.53 6.17
CA PHE A 169 -1.95 12.16 5.34
C PHE A 169 -1.56 11.15 4.26
N PHE A 170 -0.46 11.37 3.54
CA PHE A 170 0.07 10.39 2.57
C PHE A 170 0.41 9.04 3.22
N PHE A 171 1.07 9.05 4.37
CA PHE A 171 1.40 7.82 5.10
C PHE A 171 0.15 7.06 5.56
N PHE A 172 -0.89 7.76 6.01
CA PHE A 172 -2.13 7.12 6.47
C PHE A 172 -2.98 6.57 5.31
N LEU A 173 -2.96 7.24 4.15
CA LEU A 173 -3.71 6.83 2.97
C LEU A 173 -3.08 5.63 2.25
N ASP A 174 -1.75 5.51 2.23
CA ASP A 174 -1.07 4.31 1.73
C ASP A 174 0.06 3.83 2.65
N PRO A 175 -0.27 3.26 3.83
CA PRO A 175 0.71 2.82 4.84
C PRO A 175 1.67 1.76 4.31
N LEU A 176 1.26 1.03 3.27
CA LEU A 176 1.99 -0.09 2.70
C LEU A 176 2.65 0.27 1.37
N ARG A 177 2.54 1.52 0.88
CA ARG A 177 2.94 1.92 -0.49
C ARG A 177 2.43 0.94 -1.55
N THR A 178 1.22 0.41 -1.31
CA THR A 178 0.59 -0.65 -2.10
C THR A 178 0.02 -0.13 -3.41
N GLY A 179 -0.23 1.18 -3.51
CA GLY A 179 -0.36 1.88 -4.77
C GLY A 179 1.02 2.30 -5.25
N LYS A 180 1.73 1.41 -5.95
CA LYS A 180 2.97 1.78 -6.65
C LYS A 180 2.67 2.86 -7.70
N ILE A 181 2.67 4.12 -7.30
CA ILE A 181 3.02 5.23 -8.19
C ILE A 181 4.53 5.07 -8.39
N LYS A 182 4.98 4.87 -9.63
CA LYS A 182 6.42 4.77 -9.89
C LYS A 182 7.02 6.10 -9.49
N ILE A 183 8.20 6.10 -8.85
CA ILE A 183 8.92 7.34 -8.55
C ILE A 183 9.13 8.20 -9.82
N GLN A 184 9.17 7.55 -10.99
CA GLN A 184 9.20 8.18 -12.31
C GLN A 184 7.95 9.01 -12.64
N ASP A 185 6.78 8.66 -12.12
CA ASP A 185 5.51 9.36 -12.37
C ASP A 185 5.34 10.62 -11.49
N ILE A 186 6.26 10.86 -10.55
CA ILE A 186 6.27 12.03 -9.64
C ILE A 186 7.30 13.09 -10.09
N LEU A 187 8.22 12.72 -10.99
CA LEU A 187 9.34 13.57 -11.44
C LEU A 187 9.22 14.00 -12.91
N ALA A 188 8.03 13.86 -13.51
CA ALA A 188 7.72 14.34 -14.86
C ALA A 188 6.75 15.52 -14.80
#